data_AF-A0A2S0UKL2-F1
#
_entry.id   AF-A0A2S0UKL2-F1
#
_cell.length_a   1.000
_cell.length_b   1.000
_cell.length_c   1.000
_cell.angle_alpha   90.00
_cell.angle_beta   90.00
_cell.angle_gamma   90.00
#
_symmetry.space_group_name_H-M   'P 1'
#
loop_
_entity.id
_entity.type
_entity.pdbx_description
1 polymer ?
#
loop_
_entity_poly.entity_id
_entity_poly.type
_entity_poly.pdbx_seq_one_letter_code
_entity_poly.pdbx_strand_id
1 'polypeptide(L)'
;MVVAGSVVPLLLAVAYAGLILGHWADAEGGFGSLADVAKLFANPWLLLAGWLHYLCFDLLVGAWIVRRALAEGVAHGFVVPCLALTFLFGPVGFLLFSMVRISLARVTGPRERMKG
;
A
#
# COMPACT_ATOMS: atom_id res chain seq x y z
N MET A 1 9.81 -8.93 -10.85
CA MET A 1 9.28 -7.93 -9.87
C MET A 1 9.07 -6.53 -10.45
N VAL A 2 9.63 -6.21 -11.63
CA VAL A 2 9.53 -4.86 -12.25
C VAL A 2 8.13 -4.54 -12.77
N VAL A 3 7.41 -5.51 -13.34
CA VAL A 3 6.10 -5.26 -13.96
C VAL A 3 5.00 -5.02 -12.92
N ALA A 4 4.74 -5.98 -12.02
CA ALA A 4 3.69 -5.85 -11.00
C ALA A 4 4.03 -4.82 -9.91
N GLY A 5 5.32 -4.64 -9.59
CA GLY A 5 5.75 -3.75 -8.52
C GLY A 5 6.15 -2.34 -8.95
N SER A 6 6.12 -2.02 -10.25
CA SER A 6 6.52 -0.69 -10.74
C SER A 6 5.75 -0.24 -11.98
N VAL A 7 5.62 -1.07 -13.02
CA VAL A 7 4.93 -0.65 -14.25
C VAL A 7 3.43 -0.44 -14.03
N VAL A 8 2.73 -1.41 -13.44
CA VAL A 8 1.28 -1.31 -13.20
C VAL A 8 0.95 -0.13 -12.26
N PRO A 9 1.62 0.04 -11.09
CA PRO A 9 1.39 1.21 -10.24
C PRO A 9 1.66 2.54 -10.95
N LEU A 10 2.71 2.62 -11.78
CA LEU A 10 3.00 3.86 -12.52
C LEU A 10 1.89 4.20 -13.52
N LEU A 11 1.36 3.22 -14.25
CA LEU A 11 0.23 3.43 -15.15
C LEU A 11 -1.03 3.88 -14.38
N LEU A 12 -1.31 3.25 -13.24
CA LEU A 12 -2.42 3.66 -12.37
C LEU A 12 -2.23 5.08 -11.83
N ALA A 13 -1.00 5.45 -11.45
CA ALA A 13 -0.67 6.80 -10.97
C ALA A 13 -0.85 7.86 -12.06
N VAL A 14 -0.46 7.57 -13.31
CA VAL A 14 -0.68 8.47 -14.45
C VAL A 14 -2.18 8.64 -14.73
N ALA A 15 -2.94 7.54 -14.75
CA ALA A 15 -4.39 7.59 -14.93
C ALA A 15 -5.09 8.38 -13.80
N TYR A 16 -4.70 8.14 -12.55
CA TYR A 16 -5.16 8.89 -11.39
C TYR A 16 -4.87 10.40 -11.54
N ALA A 17 -3.64 10.77 -11.91
CA ALA A 17 -3.26 12.17 -12.08
C ALA A 17 -4.11 12.84 -13.17
N GLY A 18 -4.37 12.16 -14.28
CA GLY A 18 -5.26 12.65 -15.34
C GLY A 18 -6.69 12.89 -14.84
N LEU A 19 -7.25 11.97 -14.07
CA LEU A 19 -8.60 12.12 -13.50
C LEU A 19 -8.70 13.29 -12.52
N ILE A 20 -7.70 13.45 -11.63
CA ILE A 20 -7.68 14.57 -10.69
C ILE A 20 -7.55 15.88 -11.44
N LEU A 21 -6.61 16.00 -12.39
CA LEU A 21 -6.46 17.24 -13.16
C LEU A 21 -7.72 17.60 -13.98
N GLY A 22 -8.44 16.59 -14.49
CA GLY A 22 -9.63 16.80 -15.31
C GLY A 22 -10.91 17.08 -14.53
N HIS A 23 -11.07 16.52 -13.33
CA HIS A 23 -12.35 16.49 -12.62
C HIS A 23 -12.32 17.11 -11.21
N TRP A 24 -11.16 17.57 -10.73
CA TRP A 24 -11.07 18.17 -9.40
C TRP A 24 -11.86 19.49 -9.26
N ALA A 25 -11.99 20.27 -10.34
CA ALA A 25 -12.77 21.51 -10.32
C ALA A 25 -14.27 21.25 -10.10
N ASP A 26 -14.76 20.07 -10.50
CA ASP A 26 -16.15 19.63 -10.32
C ASP A 26 -16.34 18.86 -8.99
N ALA A 27 -15.34 18.89 -8.11
CA ALA A 27 -15.38 18.19 -6.84
C ALA A 27 -16.25 18.94 -5.82
N GLU A 28 -17.27 18.27 -5.31
CA GLU A 28 -18.05 18.75 -4.18
C GLU A 28 -17.67 17.98 -2.91
N GLY A 29 -17.42 18.69 -1.81
CA GLY A 29 -16.98 18.08 -0.55
C GLY A 29 -15.47 18.18 -0.33
N GLY A 30 -14.90 17.21 0.36
CA GLY A 30 -13.52 17.26 0.85
C GLY A 30 -13.24 16.33 2.02
N PHE A 31 -12.08 16.47 2.64
CA PHE A 31 -11.60 15.56 3.69
C PHE A 31 -11.82 16.07 5.14
N GLY A 32 -12.57 17.16 5.32
CA GLY A 32 -12.81 17.77 6.63
C GLY A 32 -13.82 17.00 7.50
N SER A 33 -14.70 16.22 6.89
CA SER A 33 -15.70 15.39 7.57
C SER A 33 -16.03 14.14 6.76
N LEU A 34 -16.60 13.12 7.41
CA LEU A 34 -17.05 11.91 6.70
C LEU A 34 -18.15 12.23 5.67
N ALA A 35 -19.01 13.21 5.98
CA ALA A 35 -20.06 13.66 5.07
C ALA A 35 -19.47 14.31 3.81
N ASP A 36 -18.42 15.11 3.96
CA ASP A 36 -17.75 15.74 2.82
C ASP A 36 -16.97 14.72 1.97
N VAL A 37 -16.42 13.67 2.59
CA VAL A 37 -15.78 12.57 1.86
C VAL A 37 -16.82 11.80 1.04
N ALA A 38 -18.00 11.55 1.62
CA ALA A 38 -19.11 10.90 0.91
C ALA A 38 -19.58 11.73 -0.30
N LYS A 39 -19.64 13.06 -0.18
CA LYS A 39 -19.93 13.96 -1.30
C LYS A 39 -18.86 13.88 -2.39
N LEU A 40 -17.59 13.88 -2.00
CA LEU A 40 -16.47 13.80 -2.94
C LEU A 40 -16.59 12.53 -3.81
N PHE A 41 -16.93 11.42 -3.17
CA PHE A 41 -17.09 10.11 -3.82
C PHE A 41 -18.45 9.88 -4.48
N ALA A 42 -19.40 10.82 -4.38
CA ALA A 42 -20.62 10.78 -5.18
C ALA A 42 -20.34 11.11 -6.66
N ASN A 43 -19.25 11.83 -6.95
CA ASN A 43 -18.78 12.04 -8.30
C ASN A 43 -18.09 10.75 -8.83
N PRO A 44 -18.58 10.12 -9.91
CA PRO A 44 -18.06 8.85 -10.40
C PRO A 44 -16.58 8.92 -10.84
N TRP A 45 -16.11 10.08 -11.32
CA TRP A 45 -14.72 10.25 -11.72
C TRP A 45 -13.77 10.34 -10.53
N LEU A 46 -14.20 11.00 -9.46
CA LEU A 46 -13.43 11.07 -8.21
C LEU A 46 -13.49 9.75 -7.44
N LEU A 47 -14.61 9.02 -7.53
CA LEU A 47 -14.71 7.64 -7.06
C LEU A 47 -13.75 6.71 -7.79
N LEU A 48 -13.70 6.79 -9.12
CA LEU A 48 -12.71 6.05 -9.90
C LEU A 48 -11.28 6.45 -9.50
N ALA A 49 -11.00 7.74 -9.36
CA ALA A 49 -9.69 8.21 -8.91
C ALA A 49 -9.33 7.64 -7.52
N GLY A 50 -10.26 7.63 -6.57
CA GLY A 50 -10.06 7.00 -5.27
C GLY A 50 -9.79 5.50 -5.37
N TRP A 51 -10.49 4.80 -6.26
CA TRP A 51 -10.25 3.37 -6.48
C TRP A 51 -8.88 3.08 -7.10
N LEU A 52 -8.47 3.86 -8.10
CA LEU A 52 -7.12 3.76 -8.69
C LEU A 52 -6.04 4.10 -7.67
N HIS A 53 -6.30 5.08 -6.80
CA HIS A 53 -5.40 5.45 -5.71
C HIS A 53 -5.16 4.25 -4.78
N TYR A 54 -6.21 3.57 -4.31
CA TYR A 54 -6.06 2.38 -3.46
C TYR A 54 -5.25 1.27 -4.14
N LEU A 55 -5.63 0.89 -5.38
CA LEU A 55 -4.92 -0.16 -6.12
C LEU A 55 -3.45 0.17 -6.36
N CYS A 56 -3.14 1.43 -6.70
CA CYS A 56 -1.77 1.88 -6.91
C CYS A 56 -0.94 1.72 -5.63
N PHE A 57 -1.46 2.22 -4.51
CA PHE A 57 -0.76 2.16 -3.23
C PHE A 57 -0.63 0.72 -2.71
N ASP A 58 -1.66 -0.11 -2.85
CA ASP A 58 -1.61 -1.51 -2.43
C ASP A 58 -0.52 -2.29 -3.17
N LEU A 59 -0.36 -2.07 -4.49
CA LEU A 59 0.71 -2.69 -5.27
C LEU A 59 2.10 -2.16 -4.92
N LEU A 60 2.24 -0.84 -4.67
CA LEU A 60 3.50 -0.24 -4.24
C LEU A 60 3.94 -0.78 -2.87
N VAL A 61 3.00 -0.86 -1.92
CA VAL A 61 3.22 -1.40 -0.58
C VAL A 61 3.52 -2.90 -0.68
N GLY A 62 2.78 -3.67 -1.46
CA GLY A 62 3.07 -5.09 -1.69
C GLY A 62 4.48 -5.32 -2.25
N ALA A 63 4.90 -4.51 -3.23
CA ALA A 63 6.25 -4.56 -3.76
C ALA A 63 7.32 -4.19 -2.71
N TRP A 64 7.02 -3.23 -1.85
CA TRP A 64 7.88 -2.87 -0.71
C TRP A 64 7.97 -4.01 0.31
N ILE A 65 6.85 -4.66 0.64
CA ILE A 65 6.78 -5.83 1.54
C ILE A 65 7.72 -6.93 1.03
N VAL A 66 7.63 -7.29 -0.26
CA VAL A 66 8.50 -8.32 -0.85
C VAL A 66 9.98 -7.93 -0.76
N ARG A 67 10.35 -6.69 -1.14
CA ARG A 67 11.75 -6.22 -1.05
C ARG A 67 12.28 -6.29 0.38
N ARG A 68 11.47 -5.84 1.35
CA ARG A 68 11.84 -5.86 2.77
C ARG A 68 11.97 -7.27 3.30
N ALA A 69 11.03 -8.15 2.96
CA ALA A 69 11.07 -9.55 3.38
C ALA A 69 12.34 -10.24 2.89
N LEU A 70 12.73 -10.01 1.64
CA LEU A 70 13.96 -10.53 1.06
C LEU A 70 15.21 -9.98 1.76
N ALA A 71 15.25 -8.66 2.02
CA ALA A 71 16.39 -8.03 2.69
C ALA A 71 16.59 -8.49 4.14
N GLU A 72 15.51 -8.91 4.80
CA GLU A 72 15.51 -9.30 6.21
C GLU A 72 15.39 -10.83 6.42
N GLY A 73 15.43 -11.61 5.34
CA GLY A 73 15.35 -13.08 5.42
C GLY A 73 14.02 -13.62 5.95
N VAL A 74 12.92 -12.87 5.81
CA VAL A 74 11.58 -13.31 6.22
C VAL A 74 11.09 -14.42 5.29
N ALA A 75 10.73 -15.57 5.87
CA ALA A 75 10.29 -16.73 5.11
C ALA A 75 9.03 -16.43 4.28
N HIS A 76 9.02 -16.91 3.02
CA HIS A 76 7.98 -16.60 2.04
C HIS A 76 6.56 -16.93 2.51
N GLY A 77 6.39 -17.99 3.32
CA GLY A 77 5.10 -18.38 3.87
C GLY A 77 4.42 -17.31 4.73
N PHE A 78 5.18 -16.44 5.41
CA PHE A 78 4.61 -15.31 6.16
C PHE A 78 4.29 -14.12 5.25
N VAL A 79 4.99 -13.99 4.12
CA VAL A 79 4.85 -12.85 3.19
C VAL A 79 3.56 -12.99 2.38
N VAL A 80 3.24 -14.18 1.89
CA VAL A 80 2.05 -14.45 1.05
C VAL A 80 0.73 -13.94 1.67
N PRO A 81 0.37 -14.29 2.92
CA PRO A 81 -0.87 -13.78 3.53
C PRO A 81 -0.83 -12.25 3.71
N CYS A 82 0.34 -11.66 3.98
CA CYS A 82 0.49 -10.21 4.06
C CYS A 82 0.19 -9.54 2.71
N LEU A 83 0.67 -10.10 1.61
CA LEU A 83 0.43 -9.55 0.27
C LEU A 83 -1.05 -9.65 -0.14
N ALA A 84 -1.70 -10.78 0.17
CA ALA A 84 -3.13 -10.94 -0.09
C ALA A 84 -3.96 -9.91 0.69
N LEU A 85 -3.62 -9.72 1.97
CA LEU A 85 -4.28 -8.71 2.80
C LEU A 85 -3.94 -7.28 2.37
N THR A 86 -2.73 -7.01 1.89
CA THR A 86 -2.39 -5.68 1.35
C THR A 86 -3.17 -5.41 0.06
N PHE A 87 -3.41 -6.41 -0.79
CA PHE A 87 -4.17 -6.18 -2.02
C PHE A 87 -5.67 -5.96 -1.78
N LEU A 88 -6.25 -6.58 -0.75
CA LEU A 88 -7.69 -6.46 -0.46
C LEU A 88 -8.00 -5.38 0.59
N PHE A 89 -7.09 -5.21 1.54
CA PHE A 89 -7.23 -4.38 2.74
C PHE A 89 -5.88 -3.71 3.06
N GLY A 90 -5.29 -2.99 2.10
CA GLY A 90 -3.99 -2.29 2.18
C GLY A 90 -3.35 -2.17 3.56
N PRO A 91 -3.93 -1.34 4.45
CA PRO A 91 -3.40 -1.09 5.80
C PRO A 91 -3.26 -2.34 6.69
N VAL A 92 -4.18 -3.31 6.57
CA VAL A 92 -4.19 -4.53 7.37
C VAL A 92 -3.03 -5.45 7.00
N GLY A 93 -2.78 -5.64 5.70
CA GLY A 93 -1.63 -6.44 5.25
C GLY A 93 -0.28 -5.81 5.62
N PHE A 94 -0.19 -4.48 5.53
CA PHE A 94 0.98 -3.73 5.98
C PHE A 94 1.21 -3.87 7.49
N LEU A 95 0.14 -3.79 8.29
CA LEU A 95 0.20 -3.97 9.74
C LEU A 95 0.66 -5.38 10.10
N LEU A 96 0.09 -6.41 9.46
CA LEU A 96 0.47 -7.80 9.69
C LEU A 96 1.96 -8.03 9.37
N PHE A 97 2.43 -7.54 8.22
CA PHE A 97 3.83 -7.68 7.84
C PHE A 97 4.77 -6.98 8.84
N SER A 98 4.37 -5.81 9.33
CA SER A 98 5.13 -5.08 10.35
C SER A 98 5.22 -5.86 11.66
N MET A 99 4.12 -6.50 12.09
CA MET A 99 4.11 -7.38 13.27
C MET A 99 5.02 -8.60 13.10
N VAL A 100 5.00 -9.23 11.91
CA VAL A 100 5.89 -10.36 11.57
C VAL A 100 7.35 -9.93 11.69
N ARG A 101 7.73 -8.81 11.06
CA ARG A 101 9.10 -8.28 11.09
C ARG A 101 9.58 -7.98 12.51
N ILE A 102 8.76 -7.28 13.30
CA ILE A 102 9.11 -6.94 14.69
C ILE A 102 9.27 -8.20 15.54
N SER A 103 8.38 -9.18 15.37
CA SER A 103 8.44 -10.43 16.13
C SER A 103 9.69 -11.24 15.78
N LEU A 104 10.04 -11.34 14.49
CA LEU A 104 11.25 -12.03 14.06
C LEU A 104 12.52 -11.34 14.55
N ALA A 105 12.60 -10.01 14.48
CA ALA A 105 13.74 -9.24 15.00
C ALA A 105 13.94 -9.43 16.51
N ARG A 106 12.85 -9.63 17.27
CA ARG A 106 12.91 -9.94 18.71
C ARG A 106 13.39 -11.37 18.99
N VAL A 107 12.97 -12.34 18.17
CA VAL A 107 13.42 -13.74 18.29
C VAL A 107 14.90 -13.89 17.96
N THR A 108 15.42 -13.11 17.01
CA THR A 108 16.84 -13.11 16.62
C THR A 108 17.71 -12.11 17.41
N GLY A 109 17.38 -11.82 18.68
CA GLY A 109 18.07 -10.83 19.54
C GLY A 109 19.62 -10.92 19.58
N PRO A 110 20.31 -9.84 20.01
CA PRO A 110 21.65 -9.44 19.53
C PRO A 110 22.75 -10.47 19.84
N ARG A 111 23.21 -11.20 18.82
CA ARG A 111 24.29 -12.19 18.97
C ARG A 111 25.71 -11.59 18.81
N GLU A 112 25.86 -10.28 18.61
CA GLU A 112 27.14 -9.65 18.20
C GLU A 112 27.71 -8.58 19.14
N ARG A 113 27.17 -8.35 20.35
CA ARG A 113 27.80 -7.41 21.31
C ARG A 113 28.70 -8.06 22.38
N MET A 114 29.19 -9.28 22.12
CA MET A 114 30.08 -10.04 23.02
C MET A 114 31.39 -10.52 22.36
N LYS A 115 31.79 -9.92 21.24
CA LYS A 115 33.10 -10.18 20.61
C LYS A 115 33.67 -8.87 20.09
N GLY A 116 34.43 -8.17 20.93
CA GLY A 116 35.10 -6.92 20.59
C GLY A 116 35.45 -6.14 21.84
#